data_AF-A0A965UKS9-F1
#
_entry.id   AF-A0A965UKS9-F1
#
_cell.length_a   1.000
_cell.length_b   1.000
_cell.length_c   1.000
_cell.angle_alpha   90.00
_cell.angle_beta   90.00
_cell.angle_gamma   90.00
#
_symmetry.space_group_name_H-M   'P 1'
#
loop_
_entity.id
_entity.type
_entity.pdbx_description
1 polymer ?
#
loop_
_entity_poly.entity_id
_entity_poly.type
_entity_poly.pdbx_seq_one_letter_code
_entity_poly.pdbx_strand_id
1 'polypeptide(L)'
;MVTAPDAAEPSTDTVEDIVVIGSGQTRSVSTLTPQNLETLPPGTSIQKALNILPGVMAQSIDALGVNEQSLSLQVRGFSTTHLGYSLDGMPLGDGAYNNYNGLTISRALISDNLGRADLATGIAGLSIPSTS
;
A
#
# COMPACT_ATOMS: atom_id res chain seq x y z
N MET A 1 49.48 42.38 13.27
CA MET A 1 48.86 41.47 14.25
C MET A 1 47.39 41.36 13.87
N VAL A 2 47.02 40.18 13.36
CA VAL A 2 45.69 39.82 12.86
C VAL A 2 44.72 39.67 14.02
N THR A 3 43.49 40.15 13.87
CA THR A 3 42.35 39.63 14.65
C THR A 3 41.12 39.64 13.75
N ALA A 4 40.62 38.43 13.48
CA ALA A 4 39.45 38.13 12.65
C ALA A 4 38.14 38.47 13.40
N PRO A 5 37.02 38.69 12.68
CA PRO A 5 35.72 38.75 13.34
C PRO A 5 35.34 37.38 13.89
N ASP A 6 34.87 37.41 15.13
CA ASP A 6 34.33 36.31 15.92
C ASP A 6 33.22 35.58 15.15
N ALA A 7 33.34 34.26 15.06
CA ALA A 7 32.39 33.41 14.37
C ALA A 7 31.16 33.24 15.27
N ALA A 8 30.01 33.74 14.81
CA ALA A 8 28.74 33.48 15.47
C ALA A 8 28.49 31.96 15.55
N GLU A 9 28.48 31.41 16.76
CA GLU A 9 28.04 30.05 17.02
C GLU A 9 26.54 29.93 16.69
N PRO A 10 26.10 28.98 15.86
CA PRO A 10 24.69 28.72 15.70
C PRO A 10 24.20 28.03 16.98
N SER A 11 23.41 28.78 17.76
CA SER A 11 22.58 28.24 18.84
C SER A 11 21.79 27.05 18.31
N THR A 12 21.92 25.92 19.00
CA THR A 12 21.10 24.72 18.78
C THR A 12 19.64 25.09 19.04
N ASP A 13 18.93 25.42 17.96
CA ASP A 13 17.47 25.48 17.96
C ASP A 13 16.97 24.11 18.41
N THR A 14 16.44 24.09 19.63
CA THR A 14 15.56 23.04 20.10
C THR A 14 14.44 22.91 19.06
N VAL A 15 14.37 21.76 18.41
CA VAL A 15 13.31 21.45 17.44
C VAL A 15 11.99 21.38 18.20
N GLU A 16 11.33 22.53 18.30
CA GLU A 16 10.02 22.70 18.91
C GLU A 16 8.96 22.27 17.87
N ASP A 17 8.47 21.05 18.08
CA ASP A 17 7.30 20.43 17.45
C ASP A 17 7.14 20.60 15.93
N ILE A 18 7.51 19.55 15.20
CA ILE A 18 7.15 19.40 13.79
C ILE A 18 5.71 18.88 13.72
N VAL A 19 4.74 19.80 13.65
CA VAL A 19 3.34 19.46 13.36
C VAL A 19 3.17 19.28 11.85
N VAL A 20 3.23 18.03 11.39
CA VAL A 20 2.97 17.67 9.99
C VAL A 20 1.47 17.71 9.72
N ILE A 21 0.97 18.83 9.20
CA ILE A 21 -0.42 18.95 8.71
C ILE A 21 -0.47 18.34 7.30
N GLY A 22 -0.56 17.02 7.27
CA GLY A 22 -0.66 16.23 6.04
C GLY A 22 0.66 15.54 5.67
N SER A 23 0.64 14.21 5.62
CA SER A 23 1.71 13.42 5.01
C SER A 23 1.68 13.65 3.50
N GLY A 24 2.50 14.59 3.02
CA GLY A 24 2.54 15.03 1.63
C GLY A 24 3.02 13.94 0.67
N GLN A 25 2.15 12.98 0.36
CA GLN A 25 2.29 12.20 -0.86
C GLN A 25 2.02 13.16 -2.01
N THR A 26 3.05 13.49 -2.80
CA THR A 26 2.90 14.31 -4.02
C THR A 26 2.16 13.58 -5.14
N ARG A 27 1.76 12.33 -4.89
CA ARG A 27 1.11 11.42 -5.84
C ARG A 27 -0.09 10.74 -5.15
N SER A 28 -1.06 10.31 -5.94
CA SER A 28 -2.27 9.65 -5.45
C SER A 28 -1.97 8.26 -4.88
N VAL A 29 -1.91 8.17 -3.56
CA VAL A 29 -1.79 6.92 -2.80
C VAL A 29 -2.94 6.85 -1.81
N SER A 30 -3.64 5.72 -1.79
CA SER A 30 -4.67 5.42 -0.80
C SER A 30 -4.16 4.33 0.13
N THR A 31 -4.29 4.53 1.43
CA THR A 31 -3.75 3.62 2.44
C THR A 31 -4.88 2.92 3.18
N LEU A 32 -4.76 1.61 3.29
CA LEU A 32 -5.56 0.77 4.18
C LEU A 32 -4.73 0.51 5.45
N THR A 33 -5.28 0.88 6.61
CA THR A 33 -4.68 0.63 7.93
C THR A 33 -5.39 -0.52 8.65
N PRO A 34 -4.79 -1.08 9.71
CA PRO A 34 -5.40 -2.19 10.47
C PRO A 34 -6.75 -1.82 11.08
N GLN A 35 -6.92 -0.56 11.47
CA GLN A 35 -8.17 -0.02 12.02
C GLN A 35 -9.35 -0.14 11.04
N ASN A 36 -9.07 -0.09 9.72
CA ASN A 36 -10.12 -0.29 8.72
C ASN A 36 -10.65 -1.73 8.73
N LEU A 37 -9.81 -2.71 9.09
CA LEU A 37 -10.21 -4.12 9.14
C LEU A 37 -11.11 -4.41 10.34
N GLU A 38 -11.04 -3.63 11.41
CA GLU A 38 -11.94 -3.78 12.58
C GLU A 38 -13.41 -3.55 12.24
N THR A 39 -13.69 -2.80 11.16
CA THR A 39 -15.05 -2.55 10.67
C THR A 39 -15.59 -3.68 9.79
N LEU A 40 -14.73 -4.61 9.39
CA LEU A 40 -15.05 -5.75 8.54
C LEU A 40 -15.13 -7.03 9.39
N PRO A 41 -15.84 -8.07 8.91
CA PRO A 41 -15.81 -9.38 9.56
C PRO A 41 -14.36 -9.89 9.71
N PRO A 42 -13.99 -10.48 10.86
CA PRO A 42 -12.68 -11.08 11.05
C PRO A 42 -12.36 -12.12 9.97
N GLY A 43 -11.12 -12.15 9.50
CA GLY A 43 -10.71 -13.03 8.40
C GLY A 43 -11.10 -12.57 6.99
N THR A 44 -11.68 -11.37 6.84
CA THR A 44 -11.85 -10.74 5.52
C THR A 44 -10.48 -10.55 4.87
N SER A 45 -10.31 -11.01 3.63
CA SER A 45 -9.03 -10.91 2.93
C SER A 45 -8.64 -9.45 2.70
N ILE A 46 -7.34 -9.17 2.73
CA ILE A 46 -6.80 -7.81 2.51
C ILE A 46 -7.30 -7.26 1.16
N GLN A 47 -7.29 -8.09 0.12
CA GLN A 47 -7.77 -7.71 -1.21
C GLN A 47 -9.25 -7.33 -1.21
N LYS A 48 -10.10 -8.02 -0.43
CA LYS A 48 -11.51 -7.64 -0.25
C LYS A 48 -11.66 -6.35 0.55
N ALA A 49 -10.83 -6.14 1.57
CA ALA A 49 -10.82 -4.94 2.41
C ALA A 49 -10.44 -3.67 1.63
N LEU A 50 -9.69 -3.79 0.52
CA LEU A 50 -9.38 -2.66 -0.35
C LEU A 50 -10.63 -1.99 -0.96
N ASN A 51 -11.82 -2.63 -0.94
CA ASN A 51 -13.09 -1.99 -1.35
C ASN A 51 -13.43 -0.71 -0.56
N ILE A 52 -12.85 -0.54 0.63
CA ILE A 52 -12.99 0.70 1.43
C ILE A 52 -12.34 1.89 0.70
N LEU A 53 -11.32 1.61 -0.13
CA LEU A 53 -10.60 2.64 -0.86
C LEU A 53 -11.36 3.08 -2.13
N PRO A 54 -11.36 4.38 -2.45
CA PRO A 54 -12.08 4.88 -3.61
C PRO A 54 -11.47 4.39 -4.93
N GLY A 55 -12.35 3.96 -5.85
CA GLY A 55 -11.93 3.49 -7.18
C GLY A 55 -11.35 2.07 -7.19
N VAL A 56 -11.54 1.33 -6.10
CA VAL A 56 -11.24 -0.11 -6.00
C VAL A 56 -12.53 -0.91 -5.99
N MET A 57 -12.52 -2.04 -6.69
CA MET A 57 -13.59 -3.03 -6.69
C MET A 57 -12.96 -4.41 -6.52
N ALA A 58 -13.27 -5.08 -5.42
CA ALA A 58 -12.88 -6.45 -5.13
C ALA A 58 -14.13 -7.31 -4.95
N GLN A 59 -14.36 -8.21 -5.90
CA GLN A 59 -15.52 -9.08 -5.96
C GLN A 59 -15.10 -10.54 -5.83
N SER A 60 -15.89 -11.33 -5.13
CA SER A 60 -15.68 -12.77 -4.94
C SER A 60 -17.04 -13.41 -4.70
N ILE A 61 -17.14 -14.72 -4.94
CA ILE A 61 -18.36 -15.49 -4.67
C ILE A 61 -18.58 -15.71 -3.16
N ASP A 62 -17.52 -15.57 -2.36
CA ASP A 62 -17.60 -15.67 -0.90
C ASP A 62 -17.57 -14.29 -0.24
N ALA A 63 -18.12 -14.22 0.97
CA ALA A 63 -18.28 -12.95 1.69
C ALA A 63 -16.93 -12.34 2.14
N LEU A 64 -15.94 -13.19 2.43
CA LEU A 64 -14.65 -12.77 2.99
C LEU A 64 -13.59 -12.51 1.91
N GLY A 65 -13.84 -12.93 0.66
CA GLY A 65 -12.89 -12.88 -0.43
C GLY A 65 -11.69 -13.80 -0.22
N VAL A 66 -11.88 -14.97 0.38
CA VAL A 66 -10.79 -15.97 0.57
C VAL A 66 -10.62 -16.89 -0.63
N ASN A 67 -11.61 -17.02 -1.51
CA ASN A 67 -11.51 -17.85 -2.71
C ASN A 67 -10.76 -17.11 -3.82
N GLU A 68 -9.45 -17.37 -3.93
CA GLU A 68 -8.56 -16.74 -4.92
C GLU A 68 -9.01 -16.95 -6.38
N GLN A 69 -9.64 -18.07 -6.72
CA GLN A 69 -10.09 -18.35 -8.09
C GLN A 69 -11.21 -17.39 -8.53
N SER A 70 -12.11 -17.05 -7.61
CA SER A 70 -13.24 -16.18 -7.87
C SER A 70 -12.98 -14.72 -7.56
N LEU A 71 -11.87 -14.43 -6.88
CA LEU A 71 -11.53 -13.09 -6.44
C LEU A 71 -11.00 -12.27 -7.61
N SER A 72 -11.73 -11.20 -7.92
CA SER A 72 -11.44 -10.29 -9.00
C SER A 72 -11.21 -8.90 -8.42
N LEU A 73 -10.02 -8.34 -8.62
CA LEU A 73 -9.64 -7.00 -8.17
C LEU A 73 -9.52 -6.05 -9.36
N GLN A 74 -10.22 -4.93 -9.28
CA GLN A 74 -10.18 -3.85 -10.25
C GLN A 74 -9.82 -2.54 -9.56
N VAL A 75 -8.85 -1.82 -10.13
CA VAL A 75 -8.42 -0.52 -9.62
C VAL A 75 -8.46 0.47 -10.77
N ARG A 76 -9.38 1.45 -10.71
CA ARG A 76 -9.55 2.49 -11.75
C ARG A 76 -9.58 1.94 -13.20
N GLY A 77 -10.18 0.76 -13.40
CA GLY A 77 -10.31 0.11 -14.70
C GLY A 77 -9.20 -0.90 -15.05
N PHE A 78 -8.14 -1.02 -14.25
CA PHE A 78 -7.12 -2.06 -14.39
C PHE A 78 -7.53 -3.32 -13.63
N SER A 79 -7.43 -4.48 -14.28
CA SER A 79 -7.71 -5.79 -13.69
C SER A 79 -6.50 -6.36 -12.93
N THR A 80 -6.72 -7.43 -12.16
CA THR A 80 -5.69 -8.17 -11.41
C THR A 80 -4.40 -8.42 -12.18
N THR A 81 -4.47 -8.70 -13.48
CA THR A 81 -3.31 -9.01 -14.34
C THR A 81 -2.46 -7.79 -14.71
N HIS A 82 -3.00 -6.57 -14.59
CA HIS A 82 -2.33 -5.31 -14.93
C HIS A 82 -1.94 -4.50 -13.69
N LEU A 83 -1.89 -5.15 -12.52
CA LEU A 83 -1.50 -4.55 -11.26
C LEU A 83 -0.17 -5.16 -10.82
N GLY A 84 0.76 -4.31 -10.40
CA GLY A 84 1.95 -4.74 -9.71
C GLY A 84 1.64 -5.04 -8.24
N TYR A 85 2.15 -6.15 -7.73
CA TYR A 85 2.05 -6.52 -6.32
C TYR A 85 3.43 -6.59 -5.69
N SER A 86 3.55 -6.02 -4.50
CA SER A 86 4.74 -6.14 -3.69
C SER A 86 4.38 -6.29 -2.22
N LEU A 87 5.17 -7.08 -1.50
CA LEU A 87 5.11 -7.18 -0.04
C LEU A 87 6.47 -6.76 0.50
N ASP A 88 6.48 -5.78 1.40
CA ASP A 88 7.71 -5.24 2.02
C ASP A 88 8.79 -4.83 0.99
N GLY A 89 8.35 -4.32 -0.17
CA GLY A 89 9.21 -3.90 -1.27
C GLY A 89 9.68 -5.03 -2.19
N MET A 90 9.40 -6.30 -1.87
CA MET A 90 9.68 -7.42 -2.75
C MET A 90 8.51 -7.65 -3.72
N PRO A 91 8.76 -7.73 -5.04
CA PRO A 91 7.70 -7.99 -6.00
C PRO A 91 7.19 -9.43 -5.85
N LEU A 92 5.87 -9.59 -5.92
CA LEU A 92 5.24 -10.89 -5.78
C LEU A 92 4.97 -11.59 -7.12
N GLY A 93 5.29 -10.94 -8.25
CA GLY A 93 5.03 -11.50 -9.58
C GLY A 93 3.55 -11.46 -9.95
N ASP A 94 3.09 -12.48 -10.68
CA ASP A 94 1.74 -12.53 -11.22
C ASP A 94 0.69 -12.85 -10.14
N GLY A 95 -0.30 -11.97 -9.99
CA GLY A 95 -1.40 -12.11 -9.05
C GLY A 95 -2.58 -12.95 -9.55
N ALA A 96 -2.51 -13.48 -10.78
CA ALA A 96 -3.55 -14.34 -11.33
C ALA A 96 -3.69 -15.66 -10.56
N TYR A 97 -4.91 -16.21 -10.56
CA TYR A 97 -5.16 -17.55 -10.06
C TYR A 97 -4.44 -18.59 -10.94
N ASN A 98 -3.86 -19.62 -10.31
CA ASN A 98 -3.06 -20.65 -10.96
C ASN A 98 -1.84 -20.11 -11.73
N ASN A 99 -1.23 -19.03 -11.22
CA ASN A 99 0.04 -18.56 -11.74
C ASN A 99 1.15 -19.60 -11.50
N TYR A 100 2.20 -19.55 -12.34
CA TYR A 100 3.39 -20.40 -12.22
C TYR A 100 4.62 -19.65 -11.72
N ASN A 101 4.55 -18.32 -11.62
CA ASN A 101 5.68 -17.44 -11.29
C ASN A 101 5.23 -16.22 -10.47
N GLY A 102 4.40 -16.45 -9.46
CA GLY A 102 3.94 -15.41 -8.55
C GLY A 102 3.41 -15.94 -7.21
N LEU A 103 3.32 -15.06 -6.24
CA LEU A 103 2.72 -15.31 -4.94
C LEU A 103 1.53 -14.37 -4.78
N THR A 104 0.32 -14.93 -4.63
CA THR A 104 -0.87 -14.11 -4.41
C THR A 104 -0.84 -13.48 -3.01
N ILE A 105 -1.39 -12.27 -2.86
CA ILE A 105 -1.41 -11.55 -1.58
C ILE A 105 -2.05 -12.39 -0.47
N SER A 106 -3.15 -13.09 -0.78
CA SER A 106 -3.87 -13.96 0.16
C SER A 106 -3.04 -15.14 0.67
N ARG A 107 -1.95 -15.53 -0.03
CA ARG A 107 -0.99 -16.55 0.42
C ARG A 107 0.23 -15.97 1.12
N ALA A 108 0.62 -14.75 0.74
CA ALA A 108 1.79 -14.09 1.29
C ALA A 108 1.55 -13.50 2.69
N LEU A 109 0.33 -13.03 2.95
CA LEU A 109 0.00 -12.30 4.16
C LEU A 109 -1.41 -12.65 4.65
N ILE A 110 -1.50 -13.03 5.93
CA ILE A 110 -2.77 -13.21 6.62
C ILE A 110 -3.30 -11.83 7.02
N SER A 111 -4.60 -11.63 6.91
CA SER A 111 -5.23 -10.31 7.06
C SER A 111 -5.04 -9.70 8.45
N ASP A 112 -5.00 -10.53 9.50
CA ASP A 112 -4.78 -10.11 10.88
C ASP A 112 -3.34 -9.62 11.14
N ASN A 113 -2.38 -9.96 10.27
CA ASN A 113 -0.98 -9.51 10.36
C ASN A 113 -0.71 -8.27 9.50
N LEU A 114 -1.72 -7.67 8.87
CA LEU A 114 -1.55 -6.48 8.07
C LEU A 114 -1.08 -5.31 8.94
N GLY A 115 0.09 -4.74 8.63
CA GLY A 115 0.52 -3.46 9.20
C GLY A 115 -0.01 -2.26 8.43
N ARG A 116 0.08 -2.29 7.10
CA ARG A 116 -0.38 -1.24 6.17
C ARG A 116 -0.45 -1.81 4.76
N ALA A 117 -1.46 -1.43 3.98
CA ALA A 117 -1.47 -1.67 2.53
C ALA A 117 -1.64 -0.36 1.79
N ASP A 118 -0.77 -0.13 0.80
CA ASP A 118 -0.80 1.07 -0.03
C ASP A 118 -1.23 0.74 -1.45
N LEU A 119 -2.22 1.49 -1.92
CA LEU A 119 -2.70 1.45 -3.28
C LEU A 119 -2.24 2.72 -4.00
N ALA A 120 -1.24 2.56 -4.85
CA ALA A 120 -0.70 3.62 -5.69
C ALA A 120 -1.31 3.55 -7.10
N THR A 121 -1.77 4.68 -7.62
CA THR A 121 -2.37 4.74 -8.98
C THR A 121 -1.60 5.68 -9.90
N GLY A 122 -1.49 5.30 -11.18
CA GLY A 122 -0.75 6.07 -12.19
C GLY A 122 0.73 6.22 -11.84
N ILE A 123 1.24 7.44 -11.85
CA ILE A 123 2.67 7.73 -11.57
C ILE A 123 3.10 7.34 -10.15
N ALA A 124 2.17 7.16 -9.20
CA ALA A 124 2.52 6.77 -7.84
C ALA A 124 3.09 5.33 -7.76
N GLY A 125 2.73 4.46 -8.70
CA GLY A 125 3.06 3.02 -8.66
C GLY A 125 4.26 2.58 -9.50
N LEU A 126 5.04 3.51 -10.06
CA LEU A 126 6.13 3.19 -11.01
C LEU A 126 7.23 2.29 -10.45
N SER A 127 7.38 2.21 -9.13
CA SER A 127 8.38 1.36 -8.47
C SER A 127 7.91 -0.10 -8.30
N ILE A 128 6.63 -0.39 -8.53
CA ILE A 128 6.06 -1.72 -8.35
C ILE A 128 5.96 -2.37 -9.73
N PRO A 129 6.79 -3.39 -10.02
CA PRO A 129 6.75 -4.03 -11.33
C PRO A 129 5.44 -4.80 -11.52
N SER A 130 4.81 -4.60 -12.68
CA SER A 130 3.73 -5.45 -13.21
C SER A 130 4.34 -6.54 -14.08
N THR A 131 3.71 -7.71 -14.13
CA THR A 131 4.08 -8.81 -15.04
C THR A 131 3.38 -8.72 -16.40
N SER A 132 2.63 -7.66 -16.66
CA SER A 132 1.94 -7.37 -17.93
C SER A 132 1.90 -5.87 -18.23
#